data_AF-A0A961PKS3-F1
#
_entry.id   AF-A0A961PKS3-F1
#
_cell.length_a   1.000
_cell.length_b   1.000
_cell.length_c   1.000
_cell.angle_alpha   90.00
_cell.angle_beta   90.00
_cell.angle_gamma   90.00
#
_symmetry.space_group_name_H-M   'P 1'
#
loop_
_entity.id
_entity.type
_entity.pdbx_description
1 polymer ?
#
loop_
_entity_poly.entity_id
_entity_poly.type
_entity_poly.pdbx_seq_one_letter_code
_entity_poly.pdbx_strand_id
1 'polypeptide(L)'
;MTETPDIIYTKVDESPELASASLFPIVRAFAAKAGINVETRDISLGGRVLAAVSDLIDGDFPDHLAELGELVKQPEANVIKLPNISASVPQLLATIKELQDQGFAVPDYPNDPTTDAERDIKARYDAVKGSAVNPVLR
;
A
#
# COMPACT_ATOMS: atom_id res chain seq x y z
N MET A 1 13.66 -16.97 11.71
CA MET A 1 12.68 -17.10 10.63
C MET A 1 11.47 -16.34 11.10
N THR A 2 11.16 -15.19 10.49
CA THR A 2 9.91 -14.50 10.79
C THR A 2 8.81 -15.36 10.18
N GLU A 3 7.99 -15.99 11.03
CA GLU A 3 6.87 -16.81 10.55
C GLU A 3 5.95 -15.93 9.69
N THR A 4 5.70 -16.38 8.46
CA THR A 4 4.69 -15.77 7.59
C THR A 4 3.35 -15.80 8.33
N PRO A 5 2.62 -14.68 8.45
CA PRO A 5 1.34 -14.66 9.14
C PRO A 5 0.34 -15.63 8.51
N ASP A 6 -0.49 -16.28 9.32
CA ASP A 6 -1.50 -17.22 8.83
C ASP A 6 -2.57 -16.55 7.97
N ILE A 7 -2.87 -15.28 8.24
CA ILE A 7 -3.79 -14.44 7.47
C ILE A 7 -3.21 -13.04 7.33
N ILE A 8 -3.23 -12.51 6.12
CA ILE A 8 -2.97 -11.08 5.88
C ILE A 8 -4.28 -10.34 5.62
N TYR A 9 -4.52 -9.31 6.41
CA TYR A 9 -5.64 -8.38 6.27
C TYR A 9 -5.12 -7.08 5.64
N THR A 10 -5.57 -6.76 4.43
CA THR A 10 -5.07 -5.56 3.75
C THR A 10 -5.55 -4.28 4.43
N LYS A 11 -4.62 -3.41 4.80
CA LYS A 11 -4.89 -2.01 5.14
C LYS A 11 -5.05 -1.22 3.84
N VAL A 12 -6.12 -0.45 3.74
CA VAL A 12 -6.59 0.14 2.46
C VAL A 12 -6.98 1.61 2.67
N ASP A 13 -7.91 2.11 1.85
CA ASP A 13 -8.29 3.52 1.77
C ASP A 13 -9.72 3.75 2.29
N GLU A 14 -10.04 5.01 2.58
CA GLU A 14 -11.41 5.53 2.76
C GLU A 14 -12.32 4.68 3.68
N SER A 15 -13.56 4.41 3.27
CA SER A 15 -14.58 3.74 4.08
C SER A 15 -14.18 2.32 4.50
N PRO A 16 -13.58 1.47 3.64
CA PRO A 16 -13.05 0.17 4.07
C PRO A 16 -12.00 0.25 5.19
N GLU A 17 -11.12 1.25 5.17
CA GLU A 17 -10.11 1.42 6.22
C GLU A 17 -10.76 1.87 7.54
N LEU A 18 -11.73 2.78 7.48
CA LEU A 18 -12.52 3.17 8.66
C LEU A 18 -13.29 1.99 9.26
N ALA A 19 -13.86 1.12 8.43
CA ALA A 19 -14.52 -0.10 8.89
C ALA A 19 -13.50 -1.07 9.53
N SER A 20 -12.30 -1.16 8.96
CA SER A 20 -11.21 -2.01 9.48
C SER A 20 -10.75 -1.56 10.87
N ALA A 21 -10.68 -0.26 11.13
CA ALA A 21 -10.36 0.26 12.46
C ALA A 21 -11.28 -0.28 13.58
N SER A 22 -12.53 -0.63 13.24
CA SER A 22 -13.49 -1.27 14.16
C SER A 22 -13.42 -2.80 14.12
N LEU A 23 -13.47 -3.39 12.91
CA LEU A 23 -13.63 -4.84 12.75
C LEU A 23 -12.33 -5.63 12.93
N PHE A 24 -11.19 -5.08 12.50
CA PHE A 24 -9.90 -5.77 12.54
C PHE A 24 -9.46 -6.20 13.96
N PRO A 25 -9.58 -5.35 15.00
CA PRO A 25 -9.29 -5.76 16.38
C PRO A 25 -10.14 -6.96 16.85
N ILE A 26 -11.41 -7.03 16.42
CA ILE A 26 -12.32 -8.13 16.74
C ILE A 26 -11.88 -9.40 16.01
N VAL A 27 -11.62 -9.32 14.69
CA VAL A 27 -11.13 -10.46 13.89
C VAL A 27 -9.86 -11.05 14.52
N ARG A 28 -8.88 -10.21 14.85
CA ARG A 28 -7.62 -10.64 15.48
C ARG A 28 -7.86 -11.31 16.83
N ALA A 29 -8.73 -10.76 17.67
CA ALA A 29 -9.02 -11.32 18.99
C ALA A 29 -9.68 -12.70 18.93
N PHE A 30 -10.57 -12.92 17.96
CA PHE A 30 -11.23 -14.21 17.75
C PHE A 30 -10.29 -15.23 17.10
N ALA A 31 -9.53 -14.85 16.07
CA ALA A 31 -8.56 -15.71 15.39
C ALA A 31 -7.47 -16.22 16.36
N ALA A 32 -6.99 -15.37 17.26
CA ALA A 32 -6.01 -15.75 18.26
C ALA A 32 -6.48 -16.88 19.20
N LYS A 33 -7.80 -17.07 19.41
CA LYS A 33 -8.32 -18.20 20.20
C LYS A 33 -8.14 -19.55 19.50
N ALA A 34 -7.95 -19.55 18.19
CA ALA A 34 -7.61 -20.72 17.39
C ALA A 34 -6.10 -20.85 17.12
N GLY A 35 -5.27 -19.97 17.70
CA GLY A 35 -3.82 -19.94 17.43
C GLY A 35 -3.46 -19.37 16.05
N ILE A 36 -4.37 -18.64 15.40
CA ILE A 36 -4.18 -18.05 14.07
C ILE A 36 -3.66 -16.61 14.23
N ASN A 37 -2.51 -16.30 13.65
CA ASN A 37 -1.99 -14.95 13.57
C ASN A 37 -2.58 -14.17 12.38
N VAL A 38 -3.02 -12.94 12.63
CA VAL A 38 -3.59 -12.06 11.60
C VAL A 38 -2.81 -10.75 11.61
N GLU A 39 -2.06 -10.49 10.55
CA GLU A 39 -1.25 -9.29 10.38
C GLU A 39 -1.76 -8.42 9.24
N THR A 40 -1.28 -7.17 9.19
CA THR A 40 -1.64 -6.24 8.13
C THR A 40 -0.53 -6.03 7.13
N ARG A 41 -0.93 -5.69 5.90
CA ARG A 41 -0.06 -5.17 4.85
C ARG A 41 -0.75 -3.95 4.24
N ASP A 42 0.00 -2.85 4.19
CA ASP A 42 -0.51 -1.56 3.73
C ASP A 42 -0.43 -1.45 2.22
N ILE A 43 -1.59 -1.48 1.56
CA ILE A 43 -1.72 -1.27 0.12
C ILE A 43 -2.56 -0.02 -0.20
N SER A 44 -2.74 0.86 0.78
CA SER A 44 -3.36 2.18 0.58
C SER A 44 -2.60 2.99 -0.47
N LEU A 45 -3.25 3.99 -1.06
CA LEU A 45 -2.61 4.91 -1.99
C LEU A 45 -1.42 5.63 -1.34
N GLY A 46 -1.57 6.08 -0.09
CA GLY A 46 -0.49 6.73 0.66
C GLY A 46 0.70 5.80 0.90
N GLY A 47 0.44 4.56 1.36
CA GLY A 47 1.49 3.56 1.57
C GLY A 47 2.25 3.22 0.28
N ARG A 48 1.53 3.05 -0.84
CA ARG A 48 2.16 2.77 -2.14
C ARG A 48 2.94 3.97 -2.70
N VAL A 49 2.46 5.19 -2.48
CA VAL A 49 3.21 6.42 -2.81
C VAL A 49 4.53 6.46 -2.05
N LEU A 50 4.50 6.25 -0.73
CA LEU A 50 5.71 6.25 0.11
C LEU A 50 6.70 5.16 -0.30
N ALA A 51 6.21 3.93 -0.54
CA ALA A 51 7.07 2.83 -0.97
C ALA A 51 7.76 3.11 -2.32
N ALA A 52 7.04 3.71 -3.28
CA ALA A 52 7.55 3.99 -4.63
C ALA A 52 8.70 5.01 -4.67
N VAL A 53 8.82 5.87 -3.65
CA VAL A 53 9.90 6.88 -3.52
C VAL A 53 10.71 6.69 -2.23
N SER A 54 10.66 5.51 -1.63
CA SER A 54 11.29 5.21 -0.34
C SER A 54 12.81 5.44 -0.33
N ASP A 55 13.47 5.30 -1.48
CA ASP A 55 14.90 5.59 -1.68
C ASP A 55 15.23 7.09 -1.79
N LEU A 56 14.22 7.95 -1.90
CA LEU A 56 14.36 9.40 -2.05
C LEU A 56 14.01 10.18 -0.79
N ILE A 57 13.45 9.53 0.24
CA ILE A 57 12.94 10.16 1.45
C ILE A 57 13.49 9.48 2.70
N ASP A 58 13.52 10.21 3.81
CA ASP A 58 13.91 9.64 5.10
C ASP A 58 12.79 8.75 5.67
N GLY A 59 13.13 7.53 6.05
CA GLY A 59 12.22 6.58 6.70
C GLY A 59 12.37 5.16 6.18
N ASP A 60 11.54 4.26 6.69
CA ASP A 60 11.42 2.88 6.21
C ASP A 60 9.98 2.63 5.76
N PHE A 61 9.78 2.58 4.45
CA PHE A 61 8.47 2.42 3.81
C PHE A 61 8.51 1.15 2.94
N PRO A 62 8.28 -0.03 3.52
CA PRO A 62 8.36 -1.29 2.78
C PRO A 62 7.29 -1.36 1.69
N ASP A 63 7.66 -1.93 0.54
CA ASP A 63 6.72 -2.22 -0.54
C ASP A 63 5.92 -3.50 -0.24
N HIS A 64 4.87 -3.33 0.56
CA HIS A 64 3.95 -4.41 0.89
C HIS A 64 3.17 -4.96 -0.30
N LEU A 65 2.99 -4.20 -1.39
CA LEU A 65 2.32 -4.72 -2.59
C LEU A 65 3.22 -5.69 -3.33
N ALA A 66 4.50 -5.38 -3.48
CA ALA A 66 5.49 -6.32 -4.00
C ALA A 66 5.63 -7.57 -3.12
N GLU A 67 5.69 -7.41 -1.79
CA GLU A 67 5.71 -8.54 -0.85
C GLU A 67 4.48 -9.45 -1.03
N LEU A 68 3.28 -8.85 -1.11
CA LEU A 68 2.05 -9.59 -1.35
C LEU A 68 2.04 -10.29 -2.71
N GLY A 69 2.59 -9.65 -3.75
CA GLY A 69 2.72 -10.24 -5.08
C GLY A 69 3.56 -11.51 -5.11
N GLU A 70 4.61 -11.58 -4.30
CA GLU A 70 5.38 -12.82 -4.12
C GLU A 70 4.67 -13.82 -3.22
N LEU A 71 3.99 -13.35 -2.17
CA LEU A 71 3.26 -14.22 -1.25
C LEU A 71 2.13 -14.96 -1.96
N VAL A 72 1.28 -14.30 -2.76
CA VAL A 72 0.10 -14.92 -3.40
C VAL A 72 0.43 -16.05 -4.38
N LYS A 73 1.71 -16.22 -4.75
CA LYS A 73 2.20 -17.34 -5.55
C LYS A 73 2.49 -18.59 -4.72
N GLN A 74 2.50 -18.47 -3.39
CA GLN A 74 2.76 -19.57 -2.46
C GLN A 74 1.47 -20.29 -2.07
N PRO A 75 1.49 -21.62 -1.88
CA PRO A 75 0.31 -22.39 -1.45
C PRO A 75 -0.28 -21.95 -0.11
N GLU A 76 0.55 -21.40 0.78
CA GLU A 76 0.18 -20.98 2.13
C GLU A 76 -0.46 -19.58 2.15
N ALA A 77 -0.54 -18.90 1.01
CA ALA A 77 -1.05 -17.54 0.93
C ALA A 77 -2.54 -17.46 1.30
N ASN A 78 -2.84 -16.70 2.37
CA ASN A 78 -4.19 -16.40 2.79
C ASN A 78 -4.36 -14.90 2.98
N VAL A 79 -4.92 -14.24 1.96
CA VAL A 79 -5.03 -12.77 1.90
C VAL A 79 -6.49 -12.36 1.86
N ILE A 80 -6.93 -11.62 2.88
CA ILE A 80 -8.21 -10.92 2.92
C ILE A 80 -8.01 -9.56 2.28
N LYS A 81 -8.42 -9.44 1.00
CA LYS A 81 -8.32 -8.22 0.21
C LYS A 81 -9.58 -7.36 0.31
N LEU A 82 -9.46 -6.20 0.93
CA LEU A 82 -10.52 -5.19 1.02
C LEU A 82 -10.53 -4.29 -0.22
N PRO A 83 -11.64 -3.62 -0.58
CA PRO A 83 -11.64 -2.62 -1.65
C PRO A 83 -10.62 -1.51 -1.40
N ASN A 84 -9.93 -1.05 -2.45
CA ASN A 84 -8.91 -0.01 -2.40
C ASN A 84 -9.06 0.95 -3.60
N ILE A 85 -8.43 2.12 -3.52
CA ILE A 85 -8.45 3.13 -4.59
C ILE A 85 -7.64 2.65 -5.80
N SER A 86 -8.28 2.71 -6.97
CA SER A 86 -7.57 2.75 -8.27
C SER A 86 -7.41 4.21 -8.68
N ALA A 87 -6.26 4.80 -8.37
CA ALA A 87 -6.15 6.26 -8.29
C ALA A 87 -6.26 6.95 -9.65
N SER A 88 -7.12 7.95 -9.74
CA SER A 88 -7.05 8.98 -10.78
C SER A 88 -5.87 9.94 -10.52
N VAL A 89 -5.48 10.74 -11.51
CA VAL A 89 -4.44 11.76 -11.33
C VAL A 89 -4.79 12.76 -10.22
N PRO A 90 -6.01 13.31 -10.12
CA PRO A 90 -6.37 14.21 -9.02
C PRO A 90 -6.24 13.56 -7.63
N GLN A 91 -6.60 12.29 -7.49
CA GLN A 91 -6.45 11.57 -6.22
C GLN A 91 -4.98 11.37 -5.85
N LEU A 92 -4.14 11.01 -6.81
CA LEU A 92 -2.70 10.91 -6.59
C LEU A 92 -2.10 12.24 -6.13
N LEU A 93 -2.43 13.35 -6.81
CA LEU A 93 -1.97 14.69 -6.44
C LEU A 93 -2.42 15.10 -5.03
N ALA A 94 -3.68 14.78 -4.68
CA ALA A 94 -4.19 15.04 -3.34
C ALA A 94 -3.44 14.24 -2.27
N THR A 95 -3.14 12.96 -2.52
CA THR A 95 -2.35 12.13 -1.60
C THR A 95 -0.91 12.62 -1.46
N ILE A 96 -0.25 12.98 -2.56
CA ILE A 96 1.10 13.57 -2.51
C ILE A 96 1.10 14.82 -1.64
N LYS A 97 0.13 15.72 -1.88
CA LYS A 97 -0.02 16.94 -1.08
C LYS A 97 -0.26 16.63 0.40
N GLU A 98 -1.15 15.69 0.72
CA GLU A 98 -1.44 15.32 2.10
C GLU A 98 -0.20 14.77 2.82
N LEU A 99 0.61 13.94 2.14
CA LEU A 99 1.86 13.41 2.68
C LEU A 99 2.90 14.52 2.90
N GLN A 100 3.01 15.47 1.98
CA GLN A 100 3.87 16.65 2.14
C GLN A 100 3.43 17.50 3.35
N ASP A 101 2.12 17.73 3.50
CA ASP A 101 1.56 18.47 4.64
C ASP A 101 1.80 17.73 5.98
N GLN A 102 1.94 16.39 5.95
CA GLN A 102 2.34 15.55 7.09
C GLN A 102 3.86 15.53 7.35
N GLY A 103 4.66 16.16 6.49
CA GLY A 103 6.12 16.29 6.67
C GLY A 103 6.96 15.25 5.93
N PHE A 104 6.37 14.40 5.09
CA PHE A 104 7.13 13.51 4.23
C PHE A 104 7.72 14.29 3.05
N ALA A 105 9.02 14.17 2.79
CA ALA A 105 9.71 14.85 1.70
C ALA A 105 9.45 14.21 0.32
N VAL A 106 8.22 13.76 0.06
CA VAL A 106 7.85 13.13 -1.22
C VAL A 106 7.85 14.16 -2.35
N PRO A 107 8.44 13.85 -3.52
CA PRO A 107 8.49 14.79 -4.64
C PRO A 107 7.11 15.04 -5.25
N ASP A 108 6.96 16.19 -5.90
CA ASP A 108 5.75 16.48 -6.68
C ASP A 108 5.64 15.54 -7.90
N TYR A 109 4.42 15.31 -8.36
CA TYR A 109 4.18 14.63 -9.64
C TYR A 109 4.46 15.58 -10.81
N PRO A 110 5.46 15.31 -11.68
CA PRO A 110 5.78 16.20 -12.78
C PRO A 110 4.86 15.90 -13.98
N ASN A 111 3.97 16.84 -14.30
CA ASN A 111 3.06 16.71 -15.44
C ASN A 111 3.83 16.67 -16.77
N ASP A 112 4.80 17.57 -16.95
CA ASP A 112 5.64 17.70 -18.14
C ASP A 112 7.13 17.58 -17.77
N PRO A 113 7.67 16.35 -17.61
CA PRO A 113 9.03 16.14 -17.12
C PRO A 113 10.07 16.53 -18.17
N THR A 114 11.04 17.37 -17.76
CA THR A 114 12.12 17.87 -18.62
C THR A 114 13.47 17.21 -18.29
N THR A 115 13.67 16.78 -17.04
CA THR A 115 14.89 16.13 -16.56
C THR A 115 14.74 14.62 -16.43
N ASP A 116 15.86 13.89 -16.34
CA ASP A 116 15.84 12.45 -16.08
C ASP A 116 15.25 12.12 -14.71
N ALA A 117 15.52 12.95 -13.70
CA ALA A 117 14.94 12.79 -12.37
C ALA A 117 13.41 12.95 -12.38
N GLU A 118 12.89 13.96 -13.09
CA GLU A 118 11.45 14.14 -13.24
C GLU A 118 10.80 12.97 -14.00
N ARG A 119 11.47 12.43 -15.03
CA ARG A 119 10.98 11.26 -15.76
C ARG A 119 10.92 10.02 -14.86
N ASP A 120 11.91 9.81 -14.01
CA ASP A 120 11.94 8.70 -13.04
C ASP A 120 10.81 8.82 -12.01
N ILE A 121 10.66 9.99 -11.39
CA ILE A 121 9.57 10.26 -10.43
C ILE A 121 8.20 10.05 -11.07
N LYS A 122 8.02 10.55 -12.29
CA LYS A 122 6.77 10.34 -13.03
C LYS A 122 6.48 8.87 -13.25
N ALA A 123 7.48 8.10 -13.68
CA ALA A 123 7.33 6.67 -13.95
C ALA A 123 6.93 5.90 -12.69
N ARG A 124 7.56 6.21 -11.54
CA ARG A 124 7.21 5.63 -10.23
C ARG A 124 5.76 5.91 -9.85
N TYR A 125 5.31 7.16 -9.96
CA TYR A 125 3.92 7.51 -9.67
C TYR A 125 2.92 6.97 -10.70
N ASP A 126 3.32 6.87 -11.97
CA ASP A 126 2.49 6.28 -13.01
C ASP A 126 2.20 4.80 -12.75
N ALA A 127 3.13 4.08 -12.11
CA ALA A 127 2.94 2.70 -11.66
C ALA A 127 2.00 2.57 -10.44
N VAL A 128 1.86 3.64 -9.63
CA VAL A 128 0.98 3.68 -8.45
C VAL A 128 -0.46 4.03 -8.82
N LYS A 129 -0.68 4.86 -9.84
CA LYS A 129 -2.04 5.25 -10.27
C LYS A 129 -2.77 4.15 -11.05
N GLY A 130 -4.09 4.29 -11.17
CA GLY A 130 -4.94 3.30 -11.83
C GLY A 130 -5.04 2.00 -11.05
N SER A 131 -5.36 0.91 -11.75
CA SER A 131 -5.56 -0.42 -11.14
C SER A 131 -4.22 -1.13 -10.89
N ALA A 132 -3.38 -0.58 -10.01
CA ALA A 132 -2.06 -1.12 -9.70
C ALA A 132 -2.10 -2.40 -8.85
N VAL A 133 -3.10 -2.56 -7.98
CA VAL A 133 -3.13 -3.67 -6.99
C VAL A 133 -3.63 -4.99 -7.59
N ASN A 134 -4.74 -4.97 -8.32
CA ASN A 134 -5.36 -6.22 -8.78
C ASN A 134 -4.45 -7.07 -9.69
N PRO A 135 -3.71 -6.51 -10.66
CA PRO A 135 -2.80 -7.28 -11.51
C PRO A 135 -1.62 -7.92 -10.77
N VAL A 136 -1.34 -7.49 -9.54
CA VAL A 136 -0.30 -8.09 -8.70
C VAL A 136 -0.87 -9.26 -7.90
N LEU A 137 -2.13 -9.18 -7.48
CA LEU A 137 -2.75 -10.18 -6.60
C LEU A 137 -3.57 -11.26 -7.35
N ARG A 138 -3.79 -11.11 -8.66
CA ARG A 138 -4.67 -11.95 -9.49
C ARG A 138 -4.17 -12.03 -10.93
#